data_AF-A0A821HRG1-F1
#
_entry.id   AF-A0A821HRG1-F1
#
_cell.length_a   1.000
_cell.length_b   1.000
_cell.length_c   1.000
_cell.angle_alpha   90.00
_cell.angle_beta   90.00
_cell.angle_gamma   90.00
#
_symmetry.space_group_name_H-M   'P 1'
#
loop_
_entity.id
_entity.type
_entity.pdbx_description
1 polymer ?
#
loop_
_entity_poly.entity_id
_entity_poly.type
_entity_poly.pdbx_seq_one_letter_code
_entity_poly.pdbx_strand_id
1 'polypeptide(L)'
;MTIGFLPENITTNELFLRVFGNHIFEVQMAESPKTYITKHSYHDDRKVQYEFHLNEQIKHLIITERHLMTNETFQLIPHCHFQTELPDTFVFRYSHWLNTRSQIVEFRPIHFKEADFLDYKPYVLSLETGYIITTDKNNKQKLVNQSSTLFETLFTQYFVRLDNKPYVYMMGEHSSQSNIIIHIHLSRLGIAFKYDATTNIITSREYSDMCIDRYQWLGTLTGLTFGLLLSPLPVNHYRLDHYPYKKLIVPFGTIQGKRYKYTNHQTVTIDRSSVKSQRYFVFILNDRLKILQSTDSPTGWLYLALLHAMTSHPLPDHYTGMTGMERAFQLLYSAGCWSDQPFDEISLDILGQIASISPKANYYPEHLT
;
A
#
# COMPACT_ATOMS: atom_id res chain seq x y z
N MET A 1 -17.24 41.53 22.45
CA MET A 1 -17.12 40.15 22.98
C MET A 1 -15.88 39.53 22.37
N THR A 2 -14.74 39.63 23.04
CA THR A 2 -13.43 39.21 22.51
C THR A 2 -13.15 37.77 22.87
N ILE A 3 -13.42 36.87 21.94
CA ILE A 3 -12.71 35.60 21.91
C ILE A 3 -11.41 35.86 21.13
N GLY A 4 -10.30 35.43 21.70
CA GLY A 4 -8.96 35.57 21.10
C GLY A 4 -8.62 34.38 20.21
N PHE A 5 -8.94 33.17 20.69
CA PHE A 5 -8.53 31.90 20.10
C PHE A 5 -9.63 30.84 20.24
N LEU A 6 -9.52 29.75 19.47
CA LEU A 6 -10.45 28.62 19.56
C LEU A 6 -10.39 27.95 20.95
N PRO A 7 -11.52 27.50 21.50
CA PRO A 7 -11.56 26.76 22.75
C PRO A 7 -10.92 25.37 22.63
N GLU A 8 -10.42 24.85 23.76
CA GLU A 8 -9.65 23.59 23.82
C GLU A 8 -10.44 22.39 23.27
N ASN A 9 -11.74 22.33 23.54
CA ASN A 9 -12.63 21.28 23.05
C ASN A 9 -12.70 21.17 21.51
N ILE A 10 -12.38 22.23 20.78
CA ILE A 10 -12.25 22.22 19.31
C ILE A 10 -10.83 21.85 18.91
N THR A 11 -9.81 22.45 19.54
CA THR A 11 -8.40 22.22 19.17
C THR A 11 -7.90 20.82 19.51
N THR A 12 -8.49 20.14 20.49
CA THR A 12 -8.17 18.74 20.82
C THR A 12 -8.99 17.73 20.02
N ASN A 13 -9.92 18.17 19.17
CA ASN A 13 -10.73 17.28 18.37
C ASN A 13 -9.87 16.60 17.29
N GLU A 14 -10.05 15.29 17.09
CA GLU A 14 -9.28 14.51 16.11
C GLU A 14 -9.39 15.09 14.69
N LEU A 15 -10.58 15.57 14.30
CA LEU A 15 -10.81 16.15 12.97
C LEU A 15 -10.01 17.44 12.78
N PHE A 16 -9.93 18.27 13.82
CA PHE A 16 -9.16 19.51 13.80
C PHE A 16 -7.66 19.21 13.74
N LEU A 17 -7.16 18.36 14.64
CA LEU A 17 -5.75 18.00 14.73
C LEU A 17 -5.25 17.35 13.45
N ARG A 18 -6.07 16.51 12.80
CA ARG A 18 -5.69 15.86 11.55
C ARG A 18 -5.36 16.85 10.44
N VAL A 19 -6.16 17.89 10.27
CA VAL A 19 -6.03 18.83 9.14
C VAL A 19 -5.19 20.04 9.50
N PHE A 20 -5.47 20.66 10.64
CA PHE A 20 -4.83 21.91 11.07
C PHE A 20 -3.64 21.70 12.01
N GLY A 21 -3.49 20.50 12.59
CA GLY A 21 -2.43 20.19 13.54
C GLY A 21 -2.46 21.15 14.72
N ASN A 22 -1.32 21.78 15.00
CA ASN A 22 -1.16 22.76 16.08
C ASN A 22 -1.38 24.20 15.60
N HIS A 23 -2.12 24.42 14.51
CA HIS A 23 -2.38 25.78 14.04
C HIS A 23 -3.33 26.52 14.99
N ILE A 24 -2.91 27.70 15.40
CA ILE A 24 -3.71 28.62 16.21
C ILE A 24 -4.50 29.55 15.30
N PHE A 25 -5.83 29.52 15.39
CA PHE A 25 -6.72 30.44 14.70
C PHE A 25 -7.18 31.56 15.65
N GLU A 26 -7.03 32.81 15.22
CA GLU A 26 -7.73 33.93 15.85
C GLU A 26 -9.17 33.98 15.37
N VAL A 27 -10.13 33.87 16.29
CA VAL A 27 -11.56 33.74 15.98
C VAL A 27 -12.42 34.77 16.71
N GLN A 28 -13.59 35.05 16.14
CA GLN A 28 -14.68 35.80 16.76
C GLN A 28 -15.92 34.90 16.82
N MET A 29 -16.86 35.22 17.72
CA MET A 29 -18.14 34.49 17.73
C MET A 29 -19.01 34.93 16.56
N ALA A 30 -19.67 33.97 15.92
CA ALA A 30 -20.75 34.25 14.99
C ALA A 30 -22.03 34.67 15.74
N GLU A 31 -23.04 35.11 14.99
CA GLU A 31 -24.39 35.35 15.54
C GLU A 31 -25.06 34.08 16.06
N SER A 32 -24.68 32.92 15.50
CA SER A 32 -25.13 31.62 15.98
C SER A 32 -24.35 31.18 17.23
N PRO A 33 -25.03 30.66 18.25
CA PRO A 33 -24.36 30.24 19.48
C PRO A 33 -23.37 29.10 19.20
N LYS A 34 -22.19 29.19 19.82
CA LYS A 34 -21.10 28.18 19.76
C LYS A 34 -20.50 27.97 18.37
N THR A 35 -20.60 28.99 17.54
CA THR A 35 -19.97 29.04 16.23
C THR A 35 -18.85 30.08 16.27
N TYR A 36 -17.67 29.69 15.83
CA TYR A 36 -16.47 30.53 15.80
C TYR A 36 -16.05 30.76 14.37
N ILE A 37 -15.79 32.02 13.99
CA ILE A 37 -15.35 32.38 12.64
C ILE A 37 -13.97 33.02 12.74
N THR A 38 -13.06 32.69 11.83
CA THR A 38 -11.73 33.30 11.76
C THR A 38 -11.79 34.81 11.51
N LYS A 39 -11.04 35.59 12.29
CA LYS A 39 -10.96 37.06 12.14
C LYS A 39 -10.30 37.47 10.82
N HIS A 40 -9.21 36.80 10.50
CA HIS A 40 -8.45 37.05 9.28
C HIS A 40 -8.85 36.06 8.20
N SER A 41 -8.74 36.49 6.95
CA SER A 41 -8.80 35.60 5.81
C SER A 41 -7.47 34.90 5.62
N TYR A 42 -7.48 33.61 5.37
CA TYR A 42 -6.32 32.80 5.07
C TYR A 42 -6.19 32.60 3.56
N HIS A 43 -4.98 32.26 3.10
CA HIS A 43 -4.62 32.13 1.69
C HIS A 43 -4.85 33.44 0.92
N ASP A 44 -3.83 34.30 0.90
CA ASP A 44 -3.88 35.70 0.44
C ASP A 44 -4.61 35.91 -0.89
N ASP A 45 -4.46 34.97 -1.83
CA ASP A 45 -5.06 35.05 -3.16
C ASP A 45 -6.56 34.74 -3.19
N ARG A 46 -7.06 33.91 -2.27
CA ARG A 46 -8.45 33.40 -2.28
C ARG A 46 -9.33 33.96 -1.16
N LYS A 47 -8.72 34.55 -0.13
CA LYS A 47 -9.39 35.13 1.04
C LYS A 47 -10.43 34.18 1.63
N VAL A 48 -9.93 33.13 2.26
CA VAL A 48 -10.74 32.05 2.83
C VAL A 48 -10.98 32.28 4.32
N GLN A 49 -12.22 32.07 4.77
CA GLN A 49 -12.57 32.08 6.20
C GLN A 49 -12.99 30.69 6.65
N TYR A 50 -12.61 30.33 7.89
CA TYR A 50 -13.03 29.08 8.51
C TYR A 50 -14.05 29.34 9.60
N GLU A 51 -15.08 28.52 9.62
CA GLU A 51 -16.16 28.49 10.60
C GLU A 51 -16.12 27.14 11.32
N PHE A 52 -16.15 27.18 12.65
CA PHE A 52 -16.09 26.03 13.53
C PHE A 52 -17.36 25.98 14.37
N HIS A 53 -18.15 24.94 14.19
CA HIS A 53 -19.37 24.71 14.96
C HIS A 53 -19.25 23.41 15.75
N LEU A 54 -19.34 23.50 17.08
CA LEU A 54 -19.24 22.33 17.96
C LEU A 54 -20.60 22.01 18.58
N ASN A 55 -21.10 20.82 18.28
CA ASN A 55 -22.25 20.26 18.99
C ASN A 55 -21.77 19.47 20.21
N GLU A 56 -21.89 20.05 21.41
CA GLU A 56 -21.42 19.47 22.67
C GLU A 56 -22.17 18.19 23.08
N GLN A 57 -23.43 18.01 22.68
CA GLN A 57 -24.22 16.84 23.08
C GLN A 57 -23.67 15.56 22.46
N ILE A 58 -23.25 15.65 21.20
CA ILE A 58 -22.70 14.53 20.42
C ILE A 58 -21.19 14.65 20.18
N LYS A 59 -20.54 15.66 20.77
CA LYS A 59 -19.12 16.02 20.57
C LYS A 59 -18.71 16.05 19.09
N HIS A 60 -19.62 16.50 18.24
CA HIS A 60 -19.43 16.52 16.80
C HIS A 60 -18.99 17.92 16.36
N LEU A 61 -17.82 17.99 15.72
CA LEU A 61 -17.24 19.22 15.21
C LEU A 61 -17.53 19.32 13.70
N ILE A 62 -18.17 20.41 13.31
CA ILE A 62 -18.38 20.78 11.91
C ILE A 62 -17.41 21.91 11.59
N ILE A 63 -16.60 21.72 10.55
CA ILE A 63 -15.67 22.72 10.04
C ILE A 63 -16.14 23.10 8.64
N THR A 64 -16.39 24.38 8.44
CA THR A 64 -16.81 24.95 7.17
C THR A 64 -15.80 25.98 6.70
N GLU A 65 -15.51 25.97 5.42
CA GLU A 65 -14.63 26.89 4.73
C GLU A 65 -15.47 27.74 3.80
N ARG A 66 -15.34 29.06 3.87
CA ARG A 66 -16.05 30.02 3.02
C ARG A 66 -15.07 30.84 2.20
N HIS A 67 -15.23 30.83 0.88
CA HIS A 67 -14.44 31.62 -0.05
C HIS A 67 -15.11 32.96 -0.24
N LEU A 68 -14.49 34.05 0.24
CA LEU A 68 -15.13 35.36 0.25
C LEU A 68 -15.35 35.94 -1.15
N MET A 69 -14.50 35.57 -2.11
CA MET A 69 -14.56 36.08 -3.49
C MET A 69 -15.64 35.39 -4.32
N THR A 70 -15.81 34.07 -4.18
CA THR A 70 -16.74 33.26 -4.98
C THR A 70 -18.05 32.94 -4.25
N ASN A 71 -18.08 33.19 -2.94
CA ASN A 71 -19.16 32.76 -2.03
C ASN A 71 -19.44 31.26 -2.13
N GLU A 72 -18.41 30.46 -2.40
CA GLU A 72 -18.44 29.01 -2.30
C GLU A 72 -18.21 28.59 -0.85
N THR A 73 -18.86 27.48 -0.46
CA THR A 73 -18.74 26.94 0.88
C THR A 73 -18.38 25.46 0.81
N PHE A 74 -17.37 25.07 1.58
CA PHE A 74 -16.90 23.70 1.67
C PHE A 74 -17.03 23.21 3.10
N GLN A 75 -17.50 21.99 3.29
CA GLN A 75 -17.58 21.35 4.60
C GLN A 75 -16.56 20.22 4.66
N LEU A 76 -15.77 20.18 5.74
CA LEU A 76 -14.84 19.09 5.98
C LEU A 76 -15.61 17.83 6.38
N ILE A 77 -15.42 16.75 5.62
CA ILE A 77 -15.97 15.43 5.93
C ILE A 77 -14.97 14.67 6.79
N PRO A 78 -15.41 14.11 7.94
CA PRO A 78 -14.59 13.18 8.71
C PRO A 78 -14.15 11.97 7.90
N HIS A 79 -12.85 11.71 7.86
CA HIS A 79 -12.26 10.60 7.13
C HIS A 79 -12.81 9.22 7.54
N CYS A 80 -13.29 9.06 8.77
CA CYS A 80 -13.86 7.82 9.28
C CYS A 80 -15.09 7.37 8.49
N HIS A 81 -15.82 8.29 7.85
CA HIS A 81 -16.94 7.96 6.96
C HIS A 81 -16.51 7.21 5.70
N PHE A 82 -15.23 7.27 5.31
CA PHE A 82 -14.70 6.62 4.12
C PHE A 82 -13.89 5.35 4.40
N GLN A 83 -13.63 5.01 5.66
CA GLN A 83 -12.72 3.90 6.04
C GLN A 83 -13.16 2.53 5.50
N THR A 84 -14.46 2.30 5.32
CA THR A 84 -14.99 1.02 4.79
C THR A 84 -15.25 1.04 3.29
N GLU A 85 -15.25 2.23 2.68
CA GLU A 85 -15.69 2.44 1.30
C GLU A 85 -14.53 2.69 0.34
N LEU A 86 -13.45 3.33 0.82
CA LEU A 86 -12.32 3.76 0.01
C LEU A 86 -11.02 3.08 0.42
N PRO A 87 -10.07 2.88 -0.52
CA PRO A 87 -8.73 2.45 -0.19
C PRO A 87 -8.03 3.43 0.77
N ASP A 88 -7.17 2.92 1.66
CA ASP A 88 -6.51 3.67 2.74
C ASP A 88 -5.75 4.90 2.23
N THR A 89 -5.20 4.84 1.02
CA THR A 89 -4.51 5.99 0.39
C THR A 89 -5.42 7.20 0.26
N PHE A 90 -6.68 7.00 -0.15
CA PHE A 90 -7.66 8.06 -0.33
C PHE A 90 -8.20 8.59 1.00
N VAL A 91 -8.22 7.73 2.02
CA VAL A 91 -8.72 8.06 3.36
C VAL A 91 -7.66 8.82 4.16
N PHE A 92 -6.42 8.30 4.22
CA PHE A 92 -5.38 8.74 5.16
C PHE A 92 -4.40 9.76 4.59
N ARG A 93 -4.28 9.92 3.26
CA ARG A 93 -3.37 10.91 2.68
C ARG A 93 -4.03 12.24 2.32
N TYR A 94 -5.35 12.32 2.41
CA TYR A 94 -6.11 13.49 1.98
C TYR A 94 -7.08 13.96 3.08
N SER A 95 -7.40 15.25 3.02
CA SER A 95 -8.58 15.84 3.66
C SER A 95 -9.72 15.93 2.63
N HIS A 96 -10.96 15.75 3.09
CA HIS A 96 -12.14 15.61 2.22
C HIS A 96 -13.06 16.81 2.37
N TRP A 97 -13.16 17.65 1.33
CA TRP A 97 -13.90 18.92 1.40
C TRP A 97 -15.10 18.91 0.46
N LEU A 98 -16.31 18.85 1.01
CA LEU A 98 -17.57 18.86 0.27
C LEU A 98 -17.99 20.27 -0.09
N ASN A 99 -18.02 20.61 -1.37
CA ASN A 99 -18.71 21.81 -1.84
C ASN A 99 -20.23 21.60 -1.71
N THR A 100 -20.87 22.39 -0.85
CA THR A 100 -22.30 22.25 -0.54
C THR A 100 -23.22 22.58 -1.71
N ARG A 101 -22.75 23.38 -2.67
CA ARG A 101 -23.52 23.77 -3.85
C ARG A 101 -23.39 22.75 -4.98
N SER A 102 -22.17 22.35 -5.30
CA SER A 102 -21.92 21.43 -6.43
C SER A 102 -21.99 19.96 -6.05
N GLN A 103 -22.08 19.63 -4.75
CA GLN A 103 -22.11 18.24 -4.26
C GLN A 103 -20.87 17.43 -4.70
N ILE A 104 -19.73 18.12 -4.80
CA ILE A 104 -18.43 17.53 -5.14
C ILE A 104 -17.55 17.54 -3.89
N VAL A 105 -16.96 16.40 -3.57
CA VAL A 105 -15.94 16.28 -2.52
C VAL A 105 -14.56 16.34 -3.16
N GLU A 106 -13.75 17.30 -2.71
CA GLU A 106 -12.38 17.50 -3.14
C GLU A 106 -11.42 16.77 -2.20
N PHE A 107 -10.48 16.02 -2.77
CA PHE A 107 -9.38 15.40 -2.04
C PHE A 107 -8.21 16.36 -2.05
N ARG A 108 -8.02 17.08 -0.93
CA ARG A 108 -6.95 18.06 -0.74
C ARG A 108 -5.83 17.47 0.11
N PRO A 109 -4.61 18.04 0.11
CA PRO A 109 -3.58 17.65 1.05
C PRO A 109 -4.11 17.55 2.48
N ILE A 110 -3.56 16.61 3.24
CA ILE A 110 -4.03 16.39 4.61
C ILE A 110 -3.65 17.56 5.52
N HIS A 111 -2.49 18.19 5.32
CA HIS A 111 -2.02 19.26 6.18
C HIS A 111 -2.33 20.65 5.61
N PHE A 112 -3.03 21.46 6.39
CA PHE A 112 -3.40 22.84 6.05
C PHE A 112 -2.21 23.73 5.65
N LYS A 113 -1.01 23.46 6.21
CA LYS A 113 0.19 24.27 5.98
C LYS A 113 0.88 24.01 4.64
N GLU A 114 0.42 23.03 3.87
CA GLU A 114 0.96 22.75 2.54
C GLU A 114 0.63 23.92 1.59
N ALA A 115 1.62 24.37 0.81
CA ALA A 115 1.50 25.58 0.01
C ALA A 115 0.38 25.50 -1.04
N ASP A 116 0.10 24.29 -1.52
CA ASP A 116 -0.89 23.95 -2.52
C ASP A 116 -2.18 23.36 -1.92
N PHE A 117 -2.43 23.53 -0.62
CA PHE A 117 -3.60 22.97 0.08
C PHE A 117 -4.94 23.22 -0.65
N LEU A 118 -5.12 24.42 -1.22
CA LEU A 118 -6.34 24.77 -1.95
C LEU A 118 -6.27 24.49 -3.45
N ASP A 119 -5.09 24.26 -4.02
CA ASP A 119 -4.86 24.15 -5.46
C ASP A 119 -4.70 22.71 -5.92
N TYR A 120 -3.98 21.91 -5.14
CA TYR A 120 -3.74 20.52 -5.42
C TYR A 120 -4.96 19.68 -5.04
N LYS A 121 -5.75 19.35 -6.05
CA LYS A 121 -6.95 18.53 -5.93
C LYS A 121 -6.86 17.34 -6.87
N PRO A 122 -5.97 16.36 -6.65
CA PRO A 122 -5.74 15.29 -7.63
C PRO A 122 -6.99 14.45 -7.92
N TYR A 123 -7.91 14.37 -6.96
CA TYR A 123 -9.15 13.58 -7.08
C TYR A 123 -10.37 14.37 -6.64
N VAL A 124 -11.49 14.10 -7.29
CA VAL A 124 -12.82 14.61 -6.91
C VAL A 124 -13.85 13.48 -6.92
N LEU A 125 -14.69 13.44 -5.90
CA LEU A 125 -15.86 12.56 -5.80
C LEU A 125 -17.12 13.37 -6.09
N SER A 126 -17.90 12.95 -7.08
CA SER A 126 -19.25 13.49 -7.31
C SER A 126 -20.26 12.68 -6.51
N LEU A 127 -20.95 13.30 -5.54
CA LEU A 127 -21.97 12.61 -4.75
C LEU A 127 -23.22 12.24 -5.58
N GLU A 128 -23.49 12.96 -6.67
CA GLU A 128 -24.57 12.64 -7.59
C GLU A 128 -24.34 11.32 -8.34
N THR A 129 -23.10 11.04 -8.72
CA THR A 129 -22.75 9.87 -9.53
C THR A 129 -22.07 8.76 -8.75
N GLY A 130 -21.51 9.06 -7.58
CA GLY A 130 -20.69 8.16 -6.77
C GLY A 130 -19.29 7.89 -7.34
N TYR A 131 -18.88 8.58 -8.42
CA TYR A 131 -17.58 8.35 -9.05
C TYR A 131 -16.48 9.24 -8.47
N ILE A 132 -15.32 8.63 -8.22
CA ILE A 132 -14.07 9.33 -7.97
C ILE A 132 -13.30 9.41 -9.28
N ILE A 133 -12.95 10.62 -9.69
CA ILE A 133 -12.21 10.90 -10.92
C ILE A 133 -10.95 11.71 -10.65
N THR A 134 -9.93 11.53 -11.49
CA THR A 134 -8.78 12.43 -11.52
C THR A 134 -9.17 13.79 -12.08
N THR A 135 -8.53 14.85 -11.58
CA THR A 135 -8.73 16.22 -12.08
C THR A 135 -7.83 16.58 -13.26
N ASP A 136 -6.88 15.70 -13.61
CA ASP A 136 -6.06 15.86 -14.80
C ASP A 136 -6.95 15.88 -16.05
N LYS A 137 -6.91 17.00 -16.77
CA LYS A 137 -7.69 17.22 -18.00
C LYS A 137 -7.24 16.30 -19.13
N ASN A 138 -5.96 15.93 -19.15
CA ASN A 138 -5.37 15.12 -20.22
C ASN A 138 -5.56 13.63 -19.98
N ASN A 139 -5.62 13.19 -18.72
CA ASN A 139 -5.80 11.80 -18.35
C ASN A 139 -6.87 11.63 -17.27
N LYS A 140 -8.13 11.59 -17.72
CA LYS A 140 -9.27 11.31 -16.83
C LYS A 140 -9.37 9.83 -16.54
N GLN A 141 -9.13 9.49 -15.29
CA GLN A 141 -9.22 8.14 -14.76
C GLN A 141 -10.31 8.07 -13.71
N LYS A 142 -10.98 6.92 -13.63
CA LYS A 142 -12.04 6.64 -12.65
C LYS A 142 -11.56 5.58 -11.67
N LEU A 143 -11.81 5.79 -10.38
CA LEU A 143 -11.54 4.76 -9.38
C LEU A 143 -12.51 3.59 -9.59
N VAL A 144 -11.95 2.39 -9.67
CA VAL A 144 -12.73 1.15 -9.70
C VAL A 144 -13.18 0.83 -8.28
N ASN A 145 -14.49 0.60 -8.10
CA ASN A 145 -15.04 0.22 -6.80
C ASN A 145 -14.42 -1.11 -6.32
N GLN A 146 -13.93 -1.13 -5.08
CA GLN A 146 -13.30 -2.29 -4.47
C GLN A 146 -14.24 -3.49 -4.28
N SER A 147 -15.56 -3.29 -4.32
CA SER A 147 -16.59 -4.33 -4.28
C SER A 147 -17.01 -4.81 -5.67
N SER A 148 -16.44 -4.24 -6.74
CA SER A 148 -16.74 -4.68 -8.10
C SER A 148 -16.12 -6.05 -8.40
N THR A 149 -16.80 -6.82 -9.25
CA THR A 149 -16.33 -8.14 -9.70
C THR A 149 -14.95 -8.08 -10.35
N LEU A 150 -14.68 -7.02 -11.12
CA LEU A 150 -13.39 -6.79 -11.76
C LEU A 150 -12.27 -6.64 -10.73
N PHE A 151 -12.48 -5.79 -9.72
CA PHE A 151 -11.48 -5.57 -8.68
C PHE A 151 -11.21 -6.86 -7.91
N GLU A 152 -12.28 -7.53 -7.44
CA GLU A 152 -12.18 -8.75 -6.64
C GLU A 152 -11.46 -9.87 -7.40
N THR A 153 -11.78 -10.05 -8.69
CA THR A 153 -11.15 -11.09 -9.51
C THR A 153 -9.65 -10.85 -9.64
N LEU A 154 -9.23 -9.64 -10.02
CA LEU A 154 -7.81 -9.30 -10.17
C LEU A 154 -7.06 -9.34 -8.84
N PHE A 155 -7.69 -8.84 -7.77
CA PHE A 155 -7.10 -8.81 -6.43
C PHE A 155 -6.88 -10.23 -5.89
N THR A 156 -7.92 -11.06 -5.85
CA THR A 156 -7.84 -12.42 -5.29
C THR A 156 -6.94 -13.35 -6.11
N GLN A 157 -6.87 -13.16 -7.43
CA GLN A 157 -6.01 -13.99 -8.28
C GLN A 157 -4.52 -13.65 -8.12
N TYR A 158 -4.18 -12.37 -8.00
CA TYR A 158 -2.79 -11.91 -8.09
C TYR A 158 -2.34 -11.07 -6.89
N PHE A 159 -3.04 -9.97 -6.58
CA PHE A 159 -2.53 -8.94 -5.68
C PHE A 159 -2.67 -9.25 -4.19
N VAL A 160 -3.54 -10.21 -3.82
CA VAL A 160 -3.62 -10.76 -2.45
C VAL A 160 -2.29 -11.38 -2.00
N ARG A 161 -1.44 -11.77 -2.95
CA ARG A 161 -0.10 -12.34 -2.71
C ARG A 161 0.94 -11.27 -2.35
N LEU A 162 0.59 -9.99 -2.41
CA LEU A 162 1.51 -8.88 -2.14
C LEU A 162 1.01 -8.01 -0.98
N ASP A 163 -0.28 -7.66 -0.96
CA ASP A 163 -0.83 -6.76 0.05
C ASP A 163 -2.31 -7.02 0.36
N ASN A 164 -2.79 -6.39 1.42
CA ASN A 164 -4.20 -6.42 1.80
C ASN A 164 -5.02 -5.45 0.94
N LYS A 165 -6.32 -5.76 0.80
CA LYS A 165 -7.29 -5.02 -0.01
C LYS A 165 -7.28 -3.50 0.19
N PRO A 166 -7.24 -2.94 1.43
CA PRO A 166 -7.24 -1.49 1.64
C PRO A 166 -6.05 -0.75 1.01
N TYR A 167 -4.93 -1.44 0.79
CA TYR A 167 -3.71 -0.86 0.24
C TYR A 167 -3.61 -1.00 -1.28
N VAL A 168 -4.59 -1.63 -1.93
CA VAL A 168 -4.66 -1.80 -3.38
C VAL A 168 -5.81 -0.97 -3.93
N TYR A 169 -5.52 -0.16 -4.95
CA TYR A 169 -6.54 0.58 -5.68
C TYR A 169 -6.32 0.48 -7.18
N MET A 170 -7.39 0.62 -7.95
CA MET A 170 -7.36 0.48 -9.41
C MET A 170 -8.02 1.70 -10.06
N MET A 171 -7.37 2.26 -11.07
CA MET A 171 -7.82 3.44 -11.81
C MET A 171 -8.04 3.04 -13.27
N GLY A 172 -9.29 3.07 -13.73
CA GLY A 172 -9.65 2.81 -15.12
C GLY A 172 -9.52 4.07 -15.97
N GLU A 173 -8.81 3.98 -17.09
CA GLU A 173 -8.78 5.07 -18.08
C GLU A 173 -10.11 5.14 -18.84
N HIS A 174 -10.65 6.34 -18.95
CA HIS A 174 -11.84 6.57 -19.78
C HIS A 174 -11.41 6.84 -21.22
N SER A 175 -10.95 5.82 -21.95
CA SER A 175 -10.69 5.95 -23.38
C SER A 175 -11.98 5.74 -24.18
N SER A 176 -12.27 6.68 -25.10
CA SER A 176 -13.36 6.56 -26.08
C SER A 176 -13.08 5.50 -27.14
N GLN A 177 -11.86 4.97 -27.19
CA GLN A 177 -11.46 3.88 -28.06
C GLN A 177 -11.48 2.57 -27.27
N SER A 178 -11.90 1.50 -27.93
CA SER A 178 -12.22 0.15 -27.44
C SER A 178 -11.21 -0.57 -26.52
N ASN A 179 -10.07 0.04 -26.17
CA ASN A 179 -9.13 -0.53 -25.22
C ASN A 179 -9.36 0.03 -23.80
N ILE A 180 -9.84 -0.83 -22.91
CA ILE A 180 -9.99 -0.52 -21.48
C ILE A 180 -8.66 -0.83 -20.80
N ILE A 181 -8.00 0.23 -20.31
CA ILE A 181 -6.76 0.14 -19.55
C ILE A 181 -7.07 0.41 -18.08
N ILE A 182 -6.59 -0.47 -17.20
CA ILE A 182 -6.72 -0.32 -15.76
C ILE A 182 -5.33 -0.28 -15.12
N HIS A 183 -5.04 0.79 -14.39
CA HIS A 183 -3.83 0.93 -13.60
C HIS A 183 -4.07 0.40 -12.19
N ILE A 184 -3.31 -0.59 -11.76
CA ILE A 184 -3.37 -1.15 -10.42
C ILE A 184 -2.19 -0.62 -9.61
N HIS A 185 -2.47 -0.11 -8.41
CA HIS A 185 -1.47 0.48 -7.53
C HIS A 185 -1.48 -0.21 -6.17
N LEU A 186 -0.29 -0.61 -5.70
CA LEU A 186 -0.08 -1.15 -4.36
C LEU A 186 0.61 -0.08 -3.52
N SER A 187 -0.21 0.72 -2.84
CA SER A 187 0.18 1.98 -2.20
C SER A 187 1.34 1.87 -1.20
N ARG A 188 1.35 0.82 -0.37
CA ARG A 188 2.42 0.58 0.61
C ARG A 188 3.73 0.23 -0.08
N LEU A 189 3.66 -0.66 -1.08
CA LEU A 189 4.84 -1.18 -1.78
C LEU A 189 5.40 -0.22 -2.83
N GLY A 190 4.62 0.78 -3.24
CA GLY A 190 5.05 1.75 -4.26
C GLY A 190 5.15 1.18 -5.68
N ILE A 191 4.63 -0.02 -5.91
CA ILE A 191 4.64 -0.69 -7.23
C ILE A 191 3.30 -0.54 -7.94
N ALA A 192 3.33 -0.57 -9.27
CA ALA A 192 2.13 -0.47 -10.08
C ALA A 192 2.15 -1.41 -11.29
N PHE A 193 0.96 -1.77 -11.73
CA PHE A 193 0.73 -2.64 -12.86
C PHE A 193 -0.30 -2.02 -13.80
N LYS A 194 -0.26 -2.44 -15.06
CA LYS A 194 -1.22 -2.02 -16.07
C LYS A 194 -1.91 -3.26 -16.62
N TYR A 195 -3.22 -3.34 -16.46
CA TYR A 195 -4.06 -4.35 -17.07
C TYR A 195 -4.64 -3.82 -18.38
N ASP A 196 -4.37 -4.54 -19.46
CA ASP A 196 -4.95 -4.30 -20.78
C ASP A 196 -6.07 -5.33 -21.02
N ALA A 197 -7.31 -4.85 -21.10
CA ALA A 197 -8.48 -5.72 -21.23
C ALA A 197 -8.58 -6.40 -22.60
N THR A 198 -7.96 -5.84 -23.64
CA THR A 198 -7.98 -6.41 -25.00
C THR A 198 -7.08 -7.65 -25.07
N THR A 199 -5.91 -7.60 -24.45
CA THR A 199 -4.93 -8.69 -24.44
C THR A 199 -5.08 -9.63 -23.24
N ASN A 200 -5.79 -9.19 -22.20
CA ASN A 200 -5.88 -9.87 -20.91
C ASN A 200 -4.47 -10.15 -20.32
N ILE A 201 -3.61 -9.14 -20.37
CA ILE A 201 -2.24 -9.16 -19.87
C ILE A 201 -2.09 -8.05 -18.83
N ILE A 202 -1.43 -8.38 -17.72
CA ILE A 202 -1.07 -7.41 -16.67
C ILE A 202 0.44 -7.19 -16.74
N THR A 203 0.86 -6.01 -17.15
CA THR A 203 2.28 -5.63 -17.26
C THR A 203 2.76 -4.90 -16.01
N SER A 204 4.04 -5.11 -15.65
CA SER A 204 4.66 -4.36 -14.55
C SER A 204 5.17 -3.01 -15.06
N ARG A 205 5.01 -1.96 -14.24
CA ARG A 205 5.59 -0.65 -14.53
C ARG A 205 7.07 -0.58 -14.15
N GLU A 206 7.44 -1.21 -13.05
CA GLU A 206 8.80 -1.19 -12.50
C GLU A 206 9.74 -2.17 -13.22
N TYR A 207 9.20 -3.25 -13.79
CA TYR A 207 9.95 -4.23 -14.55
C TYR A 207 9.49 -4.25 -16.01
N SER A 208 10.21 -3.49 -16.85
CA SER A 208 10.00 -3.49 -18.29
C SER A 208 10.07 -4.89 -18.88
N ASP A 209 9.30 -5.12 -19.93
CA ASP A 209 9.17 -6.39 -20.64
C ASP A 209 8.68 -7.59 -19.81
N MET A 210 8.12 -7.35 -18.62
CA MET A 210 7.57 -8.38 -17.73
C MET A 210 6.05 -8.22 -17.55
N CYS A 211 5.36 -9.35 -17.50
CA CYS A 211 3.95 -9.45 -17.14
C CYS A 211 3.73 -10.46 -16.01
N ILE A 212 2.59 -10.37 -15.33
CA ILE A 212 2.21 -11.34 -14.31
C ILE A 212 2.05 -12.73 -14.95
N ASP A 213 2.72 -13.74 -14.37
CA ASP A 213 2.59 -15.13 -14.81
C ASP A 213 1.19 -15.67 -14.46
N ARG A 214 0.45 -16.22 -15.41
CA ARG A 214 -0.93 -16.67 -15.17
C ARG A 214 -1.04 -17.83 -14.20
N TYR A 215 0.00 -18.66 -14.09
CA TYR A 215 -0.03 -19.87 -13.27
C TYR A 215 0.43 -19.60 -11.84
N GLN A 216 1.19 -18.52 -11.60
CA GLN A 216 1.75 -18.17 -10.29
C GLN A 216 2.42 -19.36 -9.57
N TRP A 217 2.95 -20.31 -10.34
CA TRP A 217 3.59 -21.51 -9.84
C TRP A 217 5.09 -21.38 -9.98
N LEU A 218 5.78 -21.39 -8.83
CA LEU A 218 7.22 -21.20 -8.75
C LEU A 218 8.00 -22.51 -8.90
N GLY A 219 7.39 -23.64 -8.55
CA GLY A 219 8.06 -24.95 -8.42
C GLY A 219 9.01 -25.10 -7.21
N THR A 220 9.41 -23.98 -6.60
CA THR A 220 10.12 -23.89 -5.29
C THR A 220 9.30 -23.05 -4.30
N LEU A 221 9.79 -22.90 -3.07
CA LEU A 221 9.10 -22.19 -1.99
C LEU A 221 7.67 -22.71 -1.76
N THR A 222 7.52 -24.04 -1.83
CA THR A 222 6.21 -24.71 -1.73
C THR A 222 5.49 -24.31 -0.45
N GLY A 223 4.20 -24.00 -0.55
CA GLY A 223 3.38 -23.57 0.57
C GLY A 223 3.45 -22.07 0.89
N LEU A 224 4.36 -21.31 0.27
CA LEU A 224 4.38 -19.85 0.38
C LEU A 224 3.15 -19.23 -0.32
N THR A 225 2.37 -18.44 0.42
CA THR A 225 1.17 -17.78 -0.12
C THR A 225 1.44 -16.38 -0.68
N PHE A 226 2.53 -15.74 -0.23
CA PHE A 226 2.94 -14.41 -0.66
C PHE A 226 4.04 -14.50 -1.72
N GLY A 227 3.95 -13.66 -2.74
CA GLY A 227 4.87 -13.70 -3.86
C GLY A 227 4.12 -13.58 -5.17
N LEU A 228 4.48 -12.58 -5.98
CA LEU A 228 3.95 -12.40 -7.32
C LEU A 228 5.03 -12.74 -8.34
N LEU A 229 4.78 -13.80 -9.11
CA LEU A 229 5.67 -14.24 -10.18
C LEU A 229 5.40 -13.43 -11.45
N LEU A 230 6.46 -12.92 -12.04
CA LEU A 230 6.49 -12.23 -13.32
C LEU A 230 7.25 -13.06 -14.34
N SER A 231 6.73 -13.09 -15.56
CA SER A 231 7.32 -13.76 -16.72
C SER A 231 7.54 -12.75 -17.85
N PRO A 232 8.50 -12.98 -18.75
CA PRO A 232 8.69 -12.13 -19.92
C PRO A 232 7.43 -12.03 -20.78
N LEU A 233 7.24 -10.89 -21.43
CA LEU A 233 6.12 -10.67 -22.34
C LEU A 233 6.10 -11.69 -23.50
N PRO A 234 4.92 -12.20 -23.89
CA PRO A 234 4.81 -13.23 -24.92
C PRO A 234 5.45 -12.86 -26.27
N VAL A 235 5.37 -11.58 -26.64
CA VAL A 235 5.90 -11.05 -27.91
C VAL A 235 7.43 -11.07 -27.95
N ASN A 236 8.08 -11.02 -26.79
CA ASN A 236 9.53 -10.98 -26.67
C ASN A 236 10.17 -12.37 -26.60
N HIS A 237 9.40 -13.46 -26.58
CA HIS A 237 9.95 -14.82 -26.60
C HIS A 237 10.85 -15.11 -27.80
N TYR A 238 10.65 -14.41 -28.93
CA TYR A 238 11.46 -14.57 -30.14
C TYR A 238 12.70 -13.66 -30.20
N ARG A 239 12.83 -12.68 -29.30
CA ARG A 239 13.97 -11.74 -29.23
C ARG A 239 14.98 -12.08 -28.13
N LEU A 240 14.66 -13.07 -27.31
CA LEU A 240 15.48 -13.48 -26.18
C LEU A 240 16.54 -14.49 -26.64
N ASP A 241 17.63 -13.98 -27.21
CA ASP A 241 18.93 -14.68 -27.25
C ASP A 241 19.49 -14.91 -25.81
N HIS A 242 18.80 -14.38 -24.80
CA HIS A 242 19.08 -14.51 -23.37
C HIS A 242 17.91 -15.24 -22.70
N TYR A 243 18.16 -16.37 -22.04
CA TYR A 243 17.16 -17.19 -21.36
C TYR A 243 16.11 -16.37 -20.58
N PRO A 244 14.81 -16.73 -20.64
CA PRO A 244 13.77 -15.98 -19.96
C PRO A 244 13.95 -16.06 -18.45
N TYR A 245 14.43 -14.98 -17.83
CA TYR A 245 14.46 -14.86 -16.39
C TYR A 245 13.07 -14.48 -15.90
N LYS A 246 12.48 -15.31 -15.03
CA LYS A 246 11.28 -14.91 -14.28
C LYS A 246 11.71 -14.10 -13.06
N LYS A 247 10.83 -13.21 -12.59
CA LYS A 247 11.07 -12.43 -11.36
C LYS A 247 9.99 -12.74 -10.35
N LEU A 248 10.36 -12.96 -9.10
CA LEU A 248 9.44 -13.12 -7.99
C LEU A 248 9.52 -11.89 -7.09
N ILE A 249 8.42 -11.17 -6.97
CA ILE A 249 8.28 -10.05 -6.02
C ILE A 249 7.71 -10.61 -4.72
N VAL A 250 8.42 -10.47 -3.61
CA VAL A 250 7.94 -10.91 -2.29
C VAL A 250 7.96 -9.72 -1.32
N PRO A 251 6.84 -9.36 -0.68
CA PRO A 251 6.84 -8.30 0.31
C PRO A 251 7.64 -8.71 1.54
N PHE A 252 8.22 -7.72 2.23
CA PHE A 252 8.88 -7.95 3.50
C PHE A 252 7.87 -7.98 4.65
N GLY A 253 8.09 -8.90 5.59
CA GLY A 253 7.26 -9.07 6.78
C GLY A 253 7.79 -10.18 7.68
N THR A 254 7.11 -10.42 8.80
CA THR A 254 7.40 -11.55 9.69
C THR A 254 6.84 -12.83 9.08
N ILE A 255 7.67 -13.86 8.92
CA ILE A 255 7.27 -15.10 8.29
C ILE A 255 6.61 -16.02 9.32
N GLN A 256 5.42 -16.53 8.99
CA GLN A 256 4.64 -17.41 9.86
C GLN A 256 4.31 -18.71 9.14
N GLY A 257 4.64 -19.84 9.75
CA GLY A 257 4.26 -21.17 9.28
C GLY A 257 3.02 -21.67 10.02
N LYS A 258 2.00 -22.13 9.28
CA LYS A 258 0.82 -22.80 9.84
C LYS A 258 0.65 -24.15 9.18
N ARG A 259 0.48 -25.20 10.00
CA ARG A 259 0.15 -26.54 9.52
C ARG A 259 -1.35 -26.79 9.69
N TYR A 260 -2.03 -27.10 8.60
CA TYR A 260 -3.43 -27.47 8.63
C TYR A 260 -3.57 -29.00 8.66
N LYS A 261 -4.63 -29.50 9.30
CA LYS A 261 -4.83 -30.96 9.51
C LYS A 261 -4.91 -31.76 8.21
N TYR A 262 -5.34 -31.14 7.12
CA TYR A 262 -5.57 -31.80 5.83
C TYR A 262 -4.55 -31.41 4.75
N THR A 263 -3.49 -30.68 5.10
CA THR A 263 -2.45 -30.30 4.14
C THR A 263 -1.17 -31.11 4.39
N ASN A 264 -0.63 -31.68 3.31
CA ASN A 264 0.63 -32.46 3.37
C ASN A 264 1.86 -31.55 3.51
N HIS A 265 1.70 -30.25 3.28
CA HIS A 265 2.73 -29.23 3.44
C HIS A 265 2.21 -28.10 4.31
N GLN A 266 3.12 -27.44 5.04
CA GLN A 266 2.76 -26.23 5.80
C GLN A 266 2.50 -25.05 4.87
N THR A 267 1.60 -24.17 5.28
CA THR A 267 1.32 -22.91 4.62
C THR A 267 2.17 -21.83 5.27
N VAL A 268 2.92 -21.09 4.46
CA VAL A 268 3.79 -20.01 4.90
C VAL A 268 3.19 -18.69 4.46
N THR A 269 2.88 -17.84 5.43
CA THR A 269 2.30 -16.50 5.23
C THR A 269 3.27 -15.43 5.72
N ILE A 270 3.11 -14.21 5.23
CA ILE A 270 3.93 -13.06 5.63
C ILE A 270 3.02 -12.06 6.34
N ASP A 271 3.27 -11.83 7.63
CA ASP A 271 2.59 -10.80 8.39
C ASP A 271 3.30 -9.45 8.19
N ARG A 272 2.52 -8.48 7.71
CA ARG A 272 2.98 -7.14 7.39
C ARG A 272 2.40 -6.07 8.32
N SER A 273 1.71 -6.46 9.39
CA SER A 273 1.06 -5.53 10.33
C SER A 273 2.06 -4.88 11.29
N SER A 274 3.05 -5.63 11.76
CA SER A 274 4.06 -5.21 12.72
C SER A 274 5.26 -4.47 12.10
N VAL A 275 5.41 -4.55 10.77
CA VAL A 275 6.63 -4.11 10.09
C VAL A 275 6.51 -2.65 9.66
N LYS A 276 7.36 -1.79 10.24
CA LYS A 276 7.47 -0.36 9.89
C LYS A 276 7.90 -0.16 8.44
N SER A 277 8.66 -1.12 7.90
CA SER A 277 9.24 -1.06 6.56
C SER A 277 8.27 -1.60 5.51
N GLN A 278 7.90 -0.76 4.55
CA GLN A 278 7.02 -1.13 3.43
C GLN A 278 7.76 -1.73 2.24
N ARG A 279 8.87 -2.42 2.51
CA ARG A 279 9.77 -2.94 1.48
C ARG A 279 9.25 -4.25 0.87
N TYR A 280 9.79 -4.56 -0.30
CA TYR A 280 9.69 -5.86 -0.93
C TYR A 280 11.07 -6.23 -1.48
N PHE A 281 11.26 -7.52 -1.73
CA PHE A 281 12.43 -8.08 -2.37
C PHE A 281 12.06 -8.66 -3.72
N VAL A 282 13.03 -8.65 -4.63
CA VAL A 282 12.90 -9.29 -5.93
C VAL A 282 13.93 -10.38 -6.07
N PHE A 283 13.44 -11.54 -6.47
CA PHE A 283 14.26 -12.70 -6.70
C PHE A 283 14.19 -13.09 -8.18
N ILE A 284 15.35 -13.37 -8.77
CA ILE A 284 15.45 -13.82 -10.15
C ILE A 284 15.44 -15.34 -10.17
N LEU A 285 14.55 -15.90 -10.97
CA LEU A 285 14.49 -17.32 -11.32
C LEU A 285 15.30 -17.52 -12.60
N ASN A 286 16.36 -18.32 -12.49
CA ASN A 286 17.15 -18.75 -13.64
C ASN A 286 16.78 -20.18 -14.01
N ASP A 287 15.96 -20.34 -15.04
CA ASP A 287 15.44 -21.65 -15.45
C ASP A 287 16.52 -22.61 -15.96
N ARG A 288 17.66 -22.10 -16.44
CA ARG A 288 18.78 -22.92 -16.89
C ARG A 288 19.55 -23.48 -15.71
N LEU A 289 19.84 -22.64 -14.72
CA LEU A 289 20.61 -23.01 -13.54
C LEU A 289 19.74 -23.60 -12.43
N LYS A 290 18.40 -23.52 -12.57
CA LYS A 290 17.42 -23.98 -11.58
C LYS A 290 17.64 -23.39 -10.19
N ILE A 291 17.99 -22.10 -10.17
CA ILE A 291 18.27 -21.34 -8.95
C ILE A 291 17.40 -20.09 -8.85
N LEU A 292 16.99 -19.81 -7.62
CA LEU A 292 16.40 -18.54 -7.20
C LEU A 292 17.48 -17.71 -6.51
N GLN A 293 17.65 -16.45 -6.91
CA GLN A 293 18.72 -15.56 -6.41
C GLN A 293 18.19 -14.16 -6.10
N SER A 294 18.75 -13.51 -5.08
CA SER A 294 18.48 -12.11 -4.76
C SER A 294 19.28 -11.17 -5.66
N THR A 295 18.72 -9.99 -5.95
CA THR A 295 19.31 -9.02 -6.89
C THR A 295 20.25 -8.03 -6.21
N ASP A 296 19.91 -7.51 -5.03
CA ASP A 296 20.37 -6.15 -4.70
C ASP A 296 20.94 -5.95 -3.28
N SER A 297 20.98 -6.97 -2.40
CA SER A 297 21.59 -6.81 -1.05
C SER A 297 21.76 -8.14 -0.29
N PRO A 298 22.71 -8.19 0.68
CA PRO A 298 22.80 -9.27 1.65
C PRO A 298 21.49 -9.53 2.40
N THR A 299 20.75 -8.47 2.73
CA THR A 299 19.42 -8.56 3.34
C THR A 299 18.44 -9.39 2.50
N GLY A 300 18.42 -9.19 1.17
CA GLY A 300 17.57 -9.98 0.29
C GLY A 300 18.00 -11.45 0.22
N TRP A 301 19.31 -11.74 0.25
CA TRP A 301 19.82 -13.11 0.31
C TRP A 301 19.44 -13.80 1.63
N LEU A 302 19.56 -13.10 2.77
CA LEU A 302 19.11 -13.57 4.08
C LEU A 302 17.59 -13.85 4.07
N TYR A 303 16.80 -12.94 3.50
CA TYR A 303 15.36 -13.12 3.41
C TYR A 303 14.98 -14.33 2.55
N LEU A 304 15.67 -14.52 1.43
CA LEU A 304 15.49 -15.70 0.57
C LEU A 304 15.85 -16.99 1.31
N ALA A 305 16.93 -16.99 2.10
CA ALA A 305 17.31 -18.13 2.92
C ALA A 305 16.23 -18.46 3.97
N LEU A 306 15.70 -17.44 4.66
CA LEU A 306 14.60 -17.61 5.60
C LEU A 306 13.35 -18.19 4.91
N LEU A 307 12.98 -17.69 3.72
CA LEU A 307 11.85 -18.21 2.94
C LEU A 307 12.04 -19.70 2.60
N HIS A 308 13.22 -20.10 2.12
CA HIS A 308 13.53 -21.51 1.85
C HIS A 308 13.48 -22.37 3.12
N ALA A 309 14.04 -21.90 4.24
CA ALA A 309 13.98 -22.62 5.51
C ALA A 309 12.52 -22.81 5.98
N MET A 310 11.72 -21.74 5.91
CA MET A 310 10.31 -21.76 6.30
C MET A 310 9.41 -22.55 5.35
N THR A 311 9.82 -22.77 4.11
CA THR A 311 9.07 -23.61 3.14
C THR A 311 9.65 -25.01 3.02
N SER A 312 10.58 -25.39 3.90
CA SER A 312 11.26 -26.68 3.82
C SER A 312 10.31 -27.87 4.06
N HIS A 313 10.59 -28.96 3.35
CA HIS A 313 9.92 -30.24 3.45
C HIS A 313 10.96 -31.35 3.28
N PRO A 314 10.74 -32.58 3.81
CA PRO A 314 11.66 -33.70 3.63
C PRO A 314 11.90 -34.12 2.17
N LEU A 315 11.04 -33.69 1.25
CA LEU A 315 11.18 -33.95 -0.18
C LEU A 315 11.75 -32.72 -0.88
N PRO A 316 12.69 -32.89 -1.82
CA PRO A 316 13.16 -31.78 -2.64
C PRO A 316 12.03 -31.10 -3.42
N ASP A 317 12.16 -29.79 -3.62
CA ASP A 317 11.22 -29.05 -4.46
C ASP A 317 11.45 -29.33 -5.95
N HIS A 318 10.41 -29.13 -6.76
CA HIS A 318 10.43 -29.50 -8.18
C HIS A 318 11.39 -28.64 -9.01
N TYR A 319 11.60 -27.39 -8.59
CA TYR A 319 12.38 -26.44 -9.38
C TYR A 319 13.88 -26.58 -9.14
N THR A 320 14.31 -26.53 -7.87
CA THR A 320 15.72 -26.57 -7.47
C THR A 320 16.27 -27.98 -7.35
N GLY A 321 15.40 -28.98 -7.15
CA GLY A 321 15.82 -30.34 -6.83
C GLY A 321 16.50 -30.48 -5.46
N MET A 322 16.35 -29.47 -4.59
CA MET A 322 16.86 -29.44 -3.22
C MET A 322 15.71 -29.25 -2.23
N THR A 323 15.91 -29.65 -0.99
CA THR A 323 15.00 -29.27 0.10
C THR A 323 15.18 -27.79 0.44
N GLY A 324 14.14 -27.18 1.01
CA GLY A 324 14.23 -25.78 1.48
C GLY A 324 15.34 -25.57 2.51
N MET A 325 15.58 -26.55 3.38
CA MET A 325 16.68 -26.50 4.35
C MET A 325 18.06 -26.48 3.67
N GLU A 326 18.32 -27.42 2.75
CA GLU A 326 19.61 -27.47 2.02
C GLU A 326 19.84 -26.17 1.27
N ARG A 327 18.81 -25.65 0.59
CA ARG A 327 18.90 -24.39 -0.14
C ARG A 327 19.13 -23.20 0.78
N ALA A 328 18.47 -23.13 1.93
CA ALA A 328 18.68 -22.09 2.92
C ALA A 328 20.13 -22.07 3.43
N PHE A 329 20.69 -23.23 3.78
CA PHE A 329 22.10 -23.31 4.18
C PHE A 329 23.03 -22.87 3.05
N GLN A 330 22.81 -23.34 1.82
CA GLN A 330 23.62 -22.94 0.67
C GLN A 330 23.63 -21.42 0.47
N LEU A 331 22.50 -20.75 0.66
CA LEU A 331 22.39 -19.30 0.58
C LEU A 331 23.13 -18.60 1.73
N LEU A 332 22.98 -19.08 2.97
CA LEU A 332 23.65 -18.51 4.16
C LEU A 332 25.18 -18.64 4.10
N TYR A 333 25.69 -19.75 3.55
CA TYR A 333 27.13 -19.94 3.33
C TYR A 333 27.67 -19.24 2.08
N SER A 334 26.79 -18.67 1.24
CA SER A 334 27.23 -17.94 0.06
C SER A 334 27.73 -16.54 0.43
N ALA A 335 28.67 -16.03 -0.37
CA ALA A 335 29.13 -14.65 -0.25
C ALA A 335 28.00 -13.62 -0.43
N GLY A 336 26.85 -14.02 -0.98
CA GLY A 336 25.68 -13.16 -1.12
C GLY A 336 25.09 -12.69 0.21
N CYS A 337 25.22 -13.46 1.29
CA CYS A 337 24.76 -13.06 2.63
C CYS A 337 25.83 -12.30 3.44
N TRP A 338 27.06 -12.21 2.94
CA TRP A 338 28.17 -11.60 3.67
C TRP A 338 28.19 -10.09 3.43
N SER A 339 28.61 -9.35 4.46
CA SER A 339 28.69 -7.90 4.43
C SER A 339 29.97 -7.46 5.12
N ASP A 340 30.71 -6.55 4.49
CA ASP A 340 31.88 -5.89 5.08
C ASP A 340 31.49 -4.74 6.03
N GLN A 341 30.18 -4.49 6.17
CA GLN A 341 29.59 -3.51 7.09
C GLN A 341 28.67 -4.21 8.09
N PRO A 342 28.45 -3.62 9.28
CA PRO A 342 27.45 -4.11 10.23
C PRO A 342 26.07 -4.26 9.56
N PHE A 343 25.35 -5.33 9.92
CA PHE A 343 24.01 -5.58 9.42
C PHE A 343 23.01 -4.50 9.87
N ASP A 344 22.12 -4.10 8.96
CA ASP A 344 21.03 -3.17 9.27
C ASP A 344 19.93 -3.83 10.11
N GLU A 345 19.03 -3.02 10.67
CA GLU A 345 17.94 -3.50 11.54
C GLU A 345 17.09 -4.59 10.87
N ILE A 346 16.87 -4.48 9.55
CA ILE A 346 16.09 -5.45 8.78
C ILE A 346 16.84 -6.79 8.68
N SER A 347 18.13 -6.77 8.37
CA SER A 347 18.94 -8.00 8.32
C SER A 347 19.01 -8.67 9.69
N LEU A 348 19.14 -7.90 10.76
CA LEU A 348 19.12 -8.41 12.14
C LEU A 348 17.78 -9.05 12.50
N ASP A 349 16.65 -8.44 12.10
CA ASP A 349 15.33 -9.04 12.28
C ASP A 349 15.20 -10.38 11.53
N ILE A 350 15.65 -10.43 10.28
CA ILE A 350 15.65 -11.68 9.48
C ILE A 350 16.52 -12.75 10.15
N LEU A 351 17.72 -12.40 10.60
CA LEU A 351 18.61 -13.31 11.31
C LEU A 351 18.00 -13.80 12.63
N GLY A 352 17.30 -12.93 13.35
CA GLY A 352 16.52 -13.30 14.54
C GLY A 352 15.42 -14.32 14.23
N GLN A 353 14.70 -14.14 13.11
CA GLN A 353 13.72 -15.11 12.64
C GLN A 353 14.37 -16.45 12.26
N ILE A 354 15.52 -16.44 11.56
CA ILE A 354 16.28 -17.68 11.24
C ILE A 354 16.76 -18.39 12.51
N ALA A 355 17.31 -17.64 13.47
CA ALA A 355 17.76 -18.19 14.75
C ALA A 355 16.60 -18.85 15.52
N SER A 356 15.40 -18.26 15.46
CA SER A 356 14.22 -18.79 16.16
C SER A 356 13.75 -20.16 15.66
N ILE A 357 13.99 -20.47 14.39
CA ILE A 357 13.63 -21.76 13.76
C ILE A 357 14.81 -22.75 13.72
N SER A 358 16.00 -22.31 14.15
CA SER A 358 17.18 -23.15 14.19
C SER A 358 17.11 -24.13 15.38
N PRO A 359 17.61 -25.36 15.23
CA PRO A 359 17.70 -26.30 16.35
C PRO A 359 18.49 -25.70 17.50
N LYS A 360 17.98 -25.83 18.73
CA LYS A 360 18.71 -25.45 19.94
C LYS A 360 19.63 -26.59 20.34
N ALA A 361 20.92 -26.29 20.51
CA ALA A 361 21.87 -27.23 21.07
C ALA A 361 21.63 -27.34 22.58
N ASN A 362 20.95 -28.41 22.99
CA ASN A 362 20.80 -28.78 24.40
C ASN A 362 21.69 -29.98 24.68
N TYR A 363 22.36 -29.99 25.83
CA TYR A 363 23.10 -31.16 26.29
C TYR A 363 22.12 -32.29 26.61
N TYR A 364 22.36 -33.45 26.01
CA TYR A 364 21.61 -34.67 26.27
C TYR A 364 22.53 -35.74 26.87
N PRO A 365 22.08 -36.50 27.88
CA PRO A 365 20.77 -36.38 28.54
C PRO A 365 20.72 -35.25 29.58
N GLU A 366 19.54 -34.63 29.73
CA GLU A 366 19.32 -33.44 30.58
C GLU A 366 19.74 -33.62 32.06
N HIS A 367 19.85 -34.87 32.53
CA HIS A 367 20.21 -35.20 33.91
C HIS A 367 21.72 -35.28 34.18
N LEU A 368 22.58 -35.11 33.16
CA LEU A 368 24.04 -35.10 33.29
C LEU A 368 24.66 -33.70 33.22
N THR A 369 23.81 -32.67 33.19
CA THR A 369 24.15 -31.25 33.30
C THR A 369 23.58 -30.69 34.58
#